data_AF-A0A6I5CFH7-F1
#
_entry.id   AF-A0A6I5CFH7-F1
#
_cell.length_a   1.000
_cell.length_b   1.000
_cell.length_c   1.000
_cell.angle_alpha   90.00
_cell.angle_beta   90.00
_cell.angle_gamma   90.00
#
_symmetry.space_group_name_H-M   'P 1'
#
loop_
_entity.id
_entity.type
_entity.pdbx_description
1 polymer ?
#
loop_
_entity_poly.entity_id
_entity_poly.type
_entity_poly.pdbx_seq_one_letter_code
_entity_poly.pdbx_strand_id
1 'polypeptide(L)'
;AAVWFQLYPHPRHEVTEALVRRAEEAGCTALVVTVDSPVFGRHTRDLRNGFTDLPPGCAAENMRDLPGAPPGGLTDIPMSPALAWRDFDALLGTTSLPVLVKGVLHPADALLAVEHGAAGIV
;
A
#
# COMPACT_ATOMS: atom_id res chain seq x y z
N ALA A 1 -11.72 16.95 -8.19
CA ALA A 1 -10.75 16.06 -8.85
C ALA A 1 -10.94 14.66 -8.29
N ALA A 2 -10.78 13.61 -9.10
CA ALA A 2 -10.80 12.24 -8.59
C ALA A 2 -9.56 12.01 -7.71
N VAL A 3 -9.75 11.41 -6.54
CA VAL A 3 -8.65 11.04 -5.62
C VAL A 3 -8.46 9.53 -5.67
N TRP A 4 -7.21 9.09 -5.74
CA TRP A 4 -6.81 7.68 -5.67
C TRP A 4 -6.01 7.44 -4.39
N PHE A 5 -6.06 6.22 -3.88
CA PHE A 5 -5.36 5.85 -2.65
C PHE A 5 -4.21 4.88 -2.94
N GLN A 6 -2.98 5.29 -2.68
CA GLN A 6 -1.83 4.41 -2.77
C GLN A 6 -1.75 3.54 -1.51
N LEU A 7 -1.49 2.24 -1.70
CA LEU A 7 -1.51 1.23 -0.65
C LEU A 7 -0.29 0.30 -0.76
N TYR A 8 0.35 0.07 0.39
CA TYR A 8 1.25 -1.05 0.60
C TYR A 8 0.47 -2.17 1.30
N PRO A 9 0.32 -3.36 0.69
CA PRO A 9 -0.36 -4.46 1.35
C PRO A 9 0.35 -4.85 2.65
N HIS A 10 -0.41 -4.87 3.74
CA HIS A 10 0.11 -5.22 5.06
C HIS A 10 0.06 -6.75 5.25
N PRO A 11 1.07 -7.41 5.86
CA PRO A 11 1.03 -8.86 6.15
C PRO A 11 -0.15 -9.31 7.02
N ARG A 12 -0.75 -8.36 7.73
CA ARG A 12 -1.98 -8.52 8.49
C ARG A 12 -3.15 -8.04 7.62
N HIS A 13 -3.96 -8.97 7.14
CA HIS A 13 -5.00 -8.70 6.15
C HIS A 13 -6.04 -7.70 6.67
N GLU A 14 -6.36 -7.77 7.97
CA GLU A 14 -7.32 -6.87 8.61
C GLU A 14 -6.88 -5.40 8.57
N VAL A 15 -5.57 -5.13 8.50
CA VAL A 15 -5.03 -3.78 8.32
C VAL A 15 -5.27 -3.28 6.90
N THR A 16 -4.98 -4.12 5.91
CA THR A 16 -5.23 -3.81 4.50
C THR A 16 -6.71 -3.53 4.28
N GLU A 17 -7.61 -4.36 4.79
CA GLU A 17 -9.06 -4.17 4.70
C GLU A 17 -9.54 -2.87 5.38
N ALA A 18 -8.98 -2.53 6.55
CA ALA A 18 -9.30 -1.27 7.22
C ALA A 18 -8.87 -0.05 6.39
N LEU A 19 -7.69 -0.10 5.76
CA LEU A 19 -7.21 0.97 4.88
C LEU A 19 -8.05 1.08 3.60
N VAL A 20 -8.43 -0.04 2.98
CA VAL A 20 -9.31 -0.09 1.81
C VAL A 20 -10.66 0.56 2.12
N ARG A 21 -11.32 0.13 3.20
CA ARG A 21 -12.59 0.72 3.64
C ARG A 21 -12.48 2.20 3.93
N ARG A 22 -11.39 2.63 4.59
CA ARG A 22 -11.13 4.06 4.84
C ARG A 22 -11.00 4.86 3.55
N ALA A 23 -10.34 4.29 2.54
CA ALA A 23 -10.23 4.92 1.22
C ALA A 23 -11.59 5.02 0.51
N GLU A 24 -12.40 3.96 0.55
CA GLU A 24 -13.77 3.96 0.01
C GLU A 24 -14.67 4.98 0.70
N GLU A 25 -14.68 5.02 2.04
CA GLU A 25 -15.45 5.98 2.83
C GLU A 25 -15.03 7.44 2.58
N ALA A 26 -13.75 7.66 2.27
CA ALA A 26 -13.23 8.96 1.87
C ALA A 26 -13.58 9.35 0.42
N GLY A 27 -14.26 8.48 -0.34
CA GLY A 27 -14.64 8.72 -1.73
C GLY A 27 -13.50 8.55 -2.72
N CYS A 28 -12.47 7.77 -2.39
CA CYS A 28 -11.43 7.43 -3.35
C CYS A 28 -12.03 6.62 -4.51
N THR A 29 -11.49 6.83 -5.71
CA THR A 29 -12.04 6.28 -6.95
C THR A 29 -11.20 5.15 -7.54
N ALA A 30 -10.03 4.87 -6.95
CA ALA A 30 -9.17 3.75 -7.30
C ALA A 30 -8.17 3.47 -6.16
N LEU A 31 -7.65 2.24 -6.12
CA LEU A 31 -6.51 1.86 -5.30
C LEU A 31 -5.27 1.72 -6.19
N VAL A 32 -4.12 2.14 -5.68
CA VAL A 32 -2.82 2.02 -6.36
C VAL A 32 -1.91 1.17 -5.49
N VAL A 33 -1.85 -0.13 -5.76
CA VAL A 33 -1.13 -1.12 -4.96
C VAL A 33 0.33 -1.14 -5.39
N THR A 34 1.24 -0.88 -4.45
CA THR A 34 2.68 -0.83 -4.74
C THR A 34 3.34 -2.18 -4.53
N VAL A 35 4.01 -2.69 -5.57
CA VAL A 35 4.62 -4.03 -5.60
C VAL A 35 6.15 -4.01 -5.75
N ASP A 36 6.76 -2.83 -5.85
CA ASP A 36 8.20 -2.64 -6.09
C ASP A 36 9.04 -2.36 -4.83
N SER A 37 8.41 -2.38 -3.64
CA SER A 37 9.08 -2.05 -2.37
C SER A 37 9.09 -3.23 -1.39
N PRO A 38 9.73 -4.37 -1.73
CA PRO A 38 9.80 -5.52 -0.82
C PRO A 38 10.72 -5.26 0.38
N VAL A 39 11.62 -4.27 0.28
CA VAL A 39 12.53 -3.82 1.34
C VAL A 39 12.68 -2.30 1.28
N PHE A 40 13.18 -1.69 2.36
CA PHE A 40 13.53 -0.27 2.35
C PHE A 40 14.67 0.01 1.38
N GLY A 41 14.48 1.02 0.52
CA GLY A 41 15.51 1.52 -0.37
C GLY A 41 16.68 2.14 0.39
N ARG A 42 17.89 2.04 -0.15
CA ARG A 42 19.08 2.69 0.42
C ARG A 42 19.22 4.10 -0.14
N HIS A 43 18.61 5.08 0.53
CA HIS A 43 18.68 6.49 0.15
C HIS A 43 19.88 7.18 0.80
N THR A 44 20.97 7.37 0.04
CA THR A 44 22.22 7.96 0.55
C THR A 44 22.05 9.38 1.07
N ARG A 45 21.14 10.17 0.49
CA ARG A 45 20.79 11.52 0.97
C ARG A 45 20.19 11.47 2.37
N ASP A 46 19.25 10.56 2.61
CA ASP A 46 18.53 10.46 3.87
C ASP A 46 19.49 10.00 4.98
N LEU A 47 20.38 9.04 4.67
CA LEU A 47 21.47 8.63 5.56
C LEU A 47 22.44 9.77 5.90
N ARG A 48 22.82 10.60 4.92
CA ARG A 48 23.71 11.75 5.14
C ARG A 48 23.08 12.83 6.02
N ASN A 49 21.76 12.98 5.94
CA ASN A 49 21.02 14.01 6.66
C ASN A 49 20.35 13.50 7.95
N GLY A 50 20.51 12.21 8.28
CA GLY A 50 19.88 11.61 9.47
C GLY A 50 18.36 11.53 9.40
N PHE A 51 17.78 11.43 8.21
CA PHE A 51 16.33 11.29 8.06
C PHE A 51 15.93 9.82 8.28
N THR A 52 15.56 9.51 9.53
CA THR A 52 15.13 8.15 9.93
C THR A 52 13.66 8.08 10.34
N ASP A 53 13.03 9.22 10.61
CA ASP A 53 11.62 9.32 10.99
C ASP A 53 11.06 10.73 10.66
N LEU A 54 9.74 10.87 10.75
CA LEU A 54 9.06 12.15 10.58
C LEU A 54 9.39 13.13 11.72
N PRO A 55 9.33 14.46 11.46
CA PRO A 55 9.50 15.45 12.50
C PRO A 55 8.46 15.31 13.63
N PRO A 56 8.77 15.80 14.85
CA PRO A 56 7.82 15.79 15.96
C PRO A 56 6.48 16.44 15.59
N GLY A 57 5.38 15.75 15.90
CA GLY A 57 4.01 16.19 15.58
C GLY A 57 3.52 15.78 14.19
N CYS A 58 4.36 15.14 13.36
CA CYS A 58 3.93 14.53 12.10
C CYS A 58 3.76 13.02 12.26
N ALA A 59 2.77 12.46 11.56
CA ALA A 59 2.53 11.01 11.52
C ALA A 59 1.91 10.60 10.17
N ALA A 60 2.07 9.32 9.83
CA ALA A 60 1.28 8.70 8.77
C ALA A 60 -0.15 8.48 9.27
N GLU A 61 -1.01 9.49 9.19
CA GLU A 61 -2.34 9.50 9.84
C GLU A 61 -3.28 8.37 9.40
N ASN A 62 -3.15 7.88 8.16
CA ASN A 62 -3.91 6.72 7.70
C ASN A 62 -3.55 5.44 8.48
N MET A 63 -2.38 5.42 9.11
CA MET A 63 -1.89 4.30 9.92
C MET A 63 -2.34 4.35 11.38
N ARG A 64 -3.04 5.41 11.79
CA ARG A 64 -3.57 5.56 13.14
C ARG A 64 -4.83 4.73 13.35
N ASP A 65 -4.95 4.13 14.53
CA ASP A 65 -6.14 3.40 14.99
C ASP A 65 -6.54 2.21 14.09
N LEU A 66 -5.56 1.62 13.43
CA LEU A 66 -5.76 0.40 12.65
C LEU A 66 -5.86 -0.83 13.56
N PRO A 67 -6.48 -1.93 13.10
CA PRO A 67 -6.62 -3.15 13.90
C PRO A 67 -5.29 -3.60 14.51
N GLY A 68 -5.32 -3.95 15.80
CA GLY A 68 -4.14 -4.37 16.57
C GLY A 68 -3.30 -3.24 17.16
N ALA A 69 -3.54 -1.97 16.80
CA ALA A 69 -2.90 -0.83 17.45
C ALA A 69 -3.64 -0.43 18.74
N PRO A 70 -2.93 0.09 19.77
CA PRO A 70 -3.59 0.72 20.92
C PRO A 70 -4.31 2.02 20.48
N PRO A 71 -5.26 2.55 21.27
CA PRO A 71 -5.92 3.81 20.97
C PRO A 71 -4.92 4.96 20.77
N GLY A 72 -5.04 5.66 19.63
CA GLY A 72 -4.12 6.70 19.17
C GLY A 72 -2.80 6.18 18.58
N GLY A 73 -2.59 4.86 18.58
CA GLY A 73 -1.37 4.21 18.12
C GLY A 73 -1.25 4.16 16.60
N LEU A 74 0.00 4.15 16.13
CA LEU A 74 0.34 4.02 14.71
C LEU A 74 0.75 2.58 14.42
N THR A 75 0.28 2.05 13.29
CA THR A 75 0.78 0.79 12.72
C THR A 75 1.91 1.09 11.73
N ASP A 76 2.97 0.30 11.75
CA ASP A 76 4.07 0.46 10.79
C ASP A 76 3.62 0.20 9.35
N ILE A 77 4.24 0.89 8.39
CA ILE A 77 4.10 0.58 6.97
C ILE A 77 5.14 -0.49 6.63
N PRO A 78 4.74 -1.74 6.37
CA PRO A 78 5.69 -2.83 6.20
C PRO A 78 6.27 -2.81 4.78
N MET A 79 7.57 -3.04 4.68
CA MET A 79 8.20 -3.50 3.45
C MET A 79 8.28 -5.03 3.55
N SER A 80 7.52 -5.73 2.71
CA SER A 80 7.38 -7.19 2.82
C SER A 80 7.92 -7.88 1.57
N PRO A 81 9.00 -8.68 1.69
CA PRO A 81 9.48 -9.50 0.57
C PRO A 81 8.62 -10.75 0.36
N ALA A 82 7.66 -11.02 1.25
CA ALA A 82 6.76 -12.17 1.17
C ALA A 82 5.52 -11.92 0.29
N LEU A 83 5.32 -10.67 -0.15
CA LEU A 83 4.19 -10.28 -0.99
C LEU A 83 4.23 -11.04 -2.32
N ALA A 84 3.10 -11.65 -2.68
CA ALA A 84 2.92 -12.41 -3.90
C ALA A 84 1.56 -12.11 -4.54
N TRP A 85 1.34 -12.61 -5.76
CA TRP A 85 0.09 -12.39 -6.50
C TRP A 85 -1.16 -12.88 -5.75
N ARG A 86 -1.08 -13.94 -4.95
CA ARG A 86 -2.19 -14.38 -4.08
C ARG A 86 -2.68 -13.30 -3.12
N ASP A 87 -1.78 -12.43 -2.67
CA ASP A 87 -2.10 -11.37 -1.70
C ASP A 87 -2.79 -10.20 -2.44
N PHE A 88 -2.41 -9.98 -3.70
CA PHE A 88 -3.12 -9.09 -4.62
C PHE A 88 -4.53 -9.61 -4.94
N ASP A 89 -4.69 -10.91 -5.21
CA ASP A 89 -6.00 -11.54 -5.43
C ASP A 89 -6.91 -11.40 -4.21
N ALA A 90 -6.35 -11.62 -3.01
CA ALA A 90 -7.08 -11.43 -1.76
C ALA A 90 -7.55 -9.97 -1.61
N LEU A 91 -6.69 -8.99 -1.93
CA LEU A 91 -7.02 -7.57 -1.90
C LEU A 91 -8.13 -7.22 -2.90
N LEU A 92 -8.10 -7.74 -4.13
CA LEU A 92 -9.17 -7.54 -5.11
C LEU A 92 -10.53 -8.02 -4.57
N GLY A 93 -10.54 -9.08 -3.77
CA GLY A 93 -11.75 -9.58 -3.12
C GLY A 93 -12.33 -8.67 -2.03
N THR A 94 -11.60 -7.64 -1.58
CA THR A 94 -12.02 -6.74 -0.48
C THR A 94 -12.68 -5.44 -0.93
N THR A 95 -12.68 -5.14 -2.23
CA THR A 95 -13.11 -3.85 -2.77
C THR A 95 -13.79 -3.99 -4.13
N SER A 96 -14.60 -2.99 -4.48
CA SER A 96 -15.13 -2.82 -5.84
C SER A 96 -14.42 -1.70 -6.63
N LEU A 97 -13.49 -0.98 -5.99
CA LEU A 97 -12.71 0.05 -6.67
C LEU A 97 -11.77 -0.57 -7.72
N PRO A 98 -11.52 0.12 -8.84
CA PRO A 98 -10.44 -0.24 -9.75
C PRO A 98 -9.10 -0.29 -9.00
N VAL A 99 -8.37 -1.41 -9.14
CA VAL A 99 -7.06 -1.59 -8.51
C VAL A 99 -5.97 -1.55 -9.58
N LEU A 100 -5.04 -0.61 -9.44
CA LEU A 100 -3.88 -0.46 -10.30
C LEU A 100 -2.65 -1.06 -9.63
N VAL A 101 -1.80 -1.75 -10.41
CA VAL A 101 -0.52 -2.29 -9.94
C VAL A 101 0.59 -1.30 -10.26
N LYS A 102 1.22 -0.73 -9.22
CA LYS A 102 2.31 0.23 -9.35
C LYS A 102 3.66 -0.43 -9.10
N GLY A 103 4.60 -0.21 -10.01
CA GLY A 103 5.99 -0.63 -9.88
C GLY A 103 6.38 -1.79 -10.80
N VAL A 104 5.61 -2.02 -11.86
CA VAL A 104 5.88 -3.07 -12.85
C VAL A 104 6.88 -2.56 -13.87
N LEU A 105 8.01 -3.26 -14.00
CA LEU A 105 9.07 -2.89 -14.96
C LEU A 105 9.30 -3.96 -16.04
N HIS A 106 8.87 -5.19 -15.81
CA HIS A 106 9.07 -6.31 -16.73
C HIS A 106 7.77 -6.66 -17.46
N PRO A 107 7.79 -6.92 -18.79
CA PRO A 107 6.57 -7.21 -19.56
C PRO A 107 5.85 -8.49 -19.08
N ALA A 108 6.57 -9.50 -18.59
CA ALA A 108 5.93 -10.69 -18.04
C ALA A 108 5.11 -10.38 -16.78
N ASP A 109 5.57 -9.47 -15.93
CA ASP A 109 4.83 -9.05 -14.74
C ASP A 109 3.63 -8.17 -15.12
N ALA A 110 3.71 -7.43 -16.22
CA ALA A 110 2.57 -6.69 -16.77
C ALA A 110 1.47 -7.64 -17.27
N LEU A 111 1.84 -8.75 -17.93
CA LEU A 111 0.90 -9.79 -18.33
C LEU A 111 0.25 -10.44 -17.10
N LEU A 112 1.05 -10.80 -16.08
CA LEU A 112 0.52 -11.34 -14.82
C LEU A 112 -0.43 -10.36 -14.14
N ALA A 113 -0.12 -9.06 -14.08
CA ALA A 113 -1.02 -8.06 -13.51
C ALA A 113 -2.40 -8.08 -14.19
N VAL A 114 -2.44 -8.16 -15.53
CA VAL A 114 -3.70 -8.24 -16.29
C VAL A 114 -4.42 -9.57 -16.05
N GLU A 115 -3.70 -10.68 -16.02
CA GLU A 115 -4.27 -12.01 -15.74
C GLU A 115 -4.93 -12.08 -14.36
N HIS A 116 -4.33 -11.44 -13.36
CA HIS A 116 -4.85 -11.32 -12.00
C HIS A 116 -5.97 -10.26 -11.87
N GLY A 117 -6.33 -9.54 -12.94
CA GLY A 117 -7.48 -8.62 -12.95
C GLY A 117 -7.15 -7.18 -12.55
N ALA A 118 -5.90 -6.74 -12.65
CA ALA A 118 -5.55 -5.34 -12.47
C ALA A 118 -6.32 -4.45 -13.48
N ALA A 119 -6.89 -3.35 -12.99
CA ALA A 119 -7.56 -2.35 -13.80
C ALA A 119 -6.58 -1.44 -14.57
N GLY A 120 -5.30 -1.46 -14.18
CA GLY A 120 -4.24 -0.68 -14.82
C GLY A 120 -2.87 -0.97 -14.22
N ILE A 121 -1.82 -0.49 -14.89
CA ILE A 121 -0.43 -0.62 -14.48
C ILE A 121 0.20 0.78 -14.44
N VAL A 122 1.02 1.05 -13.42
CA VAL A 122 1.74 2.32 -13.21
C VAL A 122 3.23 2.07 -13.04
#